data_AF-A0AAF0Q8V6-F1
#
_entry.id   AF-A0AAF0Q8V6-F1
#
_cell.length_a   1.000
_cell.length_b   1.000
_cell.length_c   1.000
_cell.angle_alpha   90.00
_cell.angle_beta   90.00
_cell.angle_gamma   90.00
#
_symmetry.space_group_name_H-M   'P 1'
#
loop_
_entity.id
_entity.type
_entity.pdbx_description
1 polymer ?
#
loop_
_entity_poly.entity_id
_entity_poly.type
_entity_poly.pdbx_seq_one_letter_code
_entity_poly.pdbx_strand_id
1 'polypeptide(L)'
;MVTTTSRVRDFTRKNPPEFHGSNVEEDPQELIDEVYKVLMIMGLMLVKKVELAAYQLKGVAQIWFNIRKEGRPEDAGPLDWEKLKVAFL
;
A
#
# COMPACT_ATOMS: atom_id res chain seq x y z
N MET A 1 -6.79 -3.70 -22.89
CA MET A 1 -7.18 -3.06 -21.61
C MET A 1 -6.52 -3.82 -20.46
N VAL A 2 -5.74 -3.16 -19.61
CA VAL A 2 -5.09 -3.79 -18.44
C VAL A 2 -6.08 -3.80 -17.28
N THR A 3 -6.43 -4.98 -16.76
CA THR A 3 -7.43 -5.14 -15.69
C THR A 3 -6.78 -5.01 -14.30
N THR A 4 -7.57 -4.74 -13.27
CA THR A 4 -7.08 -4.69 -11.88
C THR A 4 -6.44 -6.03 -11.45
N THR A 5 -7.02 -7.15 -11.89
CA THR A 5 -6.51 -8.50 -11.61
C THR A 5 -5.12 -8.74 -12.22
N SER A 6 -4.84 -8.22 -13.43
CA SER A 6 -3.51 -8.36 -14.00
C SER A 6 -2.47 -7.54 -13.23
N ARG A 7 -2.84 -6.34 -12.74
CA ARG A 7 -1.94 -5.49 -11.96
C ARG A 7 -1.56 -6.10 -10.61
N VAL A 8 -2.51 -6.66 -9.87
CA VAL A 8 -2.20 -7.35 -8.60
C VAL A 8 -1.28 -8.54 -8.86
N ARG A 9 -1.57 -9.36 -9.88
CA ARG A 9 -0.71 -10.49 -10.26
C ARG A 9 0.71 -10.03 -10.59
N ASP A 10 0.86 -8.98 -11.38
CA ASP A 10 2.16 -8.46 -11.80
C ASP A 10 2.93 -7.87 -10.60
N PHE A 11 2.23 -7.24 -9.66
CA PHE A 11 2.79 -6.74 -8.40
C PHE A 11 3.26 -7.88 -7.49
N THR A 12 2.44 -8.90 -7.24
CA THR A 12 2.82 -10.07 -6.42
C THR A 12 4.00 -10.84 -7.02
N ARG A 13 4.10 -10.92 -8.37
CA ARG A 13 5.25 -11.52 -9.05
C ARG A 13 6.57 -10.80 -8.82
N LYS A 14 6.54 -9.51 -8.42
CA LYS A 14 7.74 -8.76 -8.05
C LYS A 14 8.18 -9.03 -6.60
N ASN A 15 7.41 -9.82 -5.86
CA ASN A 15 7.69 -10.22 -4.49
C ASN A 15 8.06 -9.05 -3.57
N PRO A 16 7.24 -7.98 -3.51
CA PRO A 16 7.43 -6.90 -2.55
C PRO A 16 7.32 -7.44 -1.10
N PRO A 17 7.95 -6.77 -0.13
CA PRO A 17 7.91 -7.18 1.27
C PRO A 17 6.51 -7.06 1.86
N GLU A 18 6.18 -7.97 2.78
CA GLU A 18 5.01 -7.87 3.63
C GLU A 18 5.34 -7.07 4.89
N PHE A 19 4.34 -6.42 5.48
CA PHE A 19 4.51 -5.63 6.70
C PHE A 19 3.37 -5.90 7.69
N HIS A 20 3.71 -6.43 8.86
CA HIS A 20 2.76 -6.82 9.90
C HIS A 20 2.50 -5.67 10.89
N GLY A 21 3.48 -4.78 11.06
CA GLY A 21 3.44 -3.65 12.00
C GLY A 21 3.54 -4.07 13.47
N SER A 22 3.92 -5.33 13.73
CA SER A 22 4.04 -5.90 15.07
C SER A 22 5.47 -6.36 15.38
N ASN A 23 6.35 -6.42 14.39
CA ASN A 23 7.75 -6.80 14.59
C ASN A 23 8.63 -5.55 14.69
N VAL A 24 9.51 -5.51 15.69
CA VAL A 24 10.46 -4.41 15.91
C VAL A 24 11.55 -4.34 14.83
N GLU A 25 11.78 -5.44 14.12
CA GLU A 25 12.74 -5.51 13.01
C GLU A 25 12.14 -5.02 11.68
N GLU A 26 10.82 -4.86 11.59
CA GLU A 26 10.19 -4.33 10.39
C GLU A 26 10.45 -2.82 10.28
N ASP A 27 11.00 -2.39 9.14
CA ASP A 27 11.17 -0.97 8.81
C ASP A 27 10.02 -0.48 7.90
N PRO A 28 9.16 0.44 8.38
CA PRO A 28 8.11 1.04 7.56
C PRO A 28 8.64 1.77 6.30
N GLN A 29 9.86 2.32 6.37
CA GLN A 29 10.49 3.01 5.23
C GLN A 29 10.91 2.02 4.15
N GLU A 30 11.45 0.86 4.52
CA GLU A 30 11.81 -0.20 3.58
C GLU A 30 10.60 -0.69 2.78
N LEU A 31 9.46 -0.90 3.44
CA LEU A 31 8.20 -1.23 2.78
C LEU A 31 7.83 -0.18 1.72
N ILE A 32 7.83 1.10 2.11
CA ILE A 32 7.45 2.20 1.22
C ILE A 32 8.38 2.28 0.02
N ASP A 33 9.70 2.15 0.23
CA ASP A 33 10.69 2.26 -0.84
C ASP A 33 10.60 1.09 -1.82
N GLU A 34 10.49 -0.14 -1.33
CA GLU A 34 10.39 -1.33 -2.18
C GLU A 34 9.07 -1.38 -2.94
N VAL A 35 7.95 -1.08 -2.27
CA VAL A 35 6.65 -0.97 -2.95
C VAL A 35 6.70 0.14 -3.99
N TYR A 36 7.28 1.30 -3.67
CA TYR A 36 7.39 2.40 -4.63
C TYR A 36 8.23 2.02 -5.86
N LYS A 37 9.36 1.33 -5.69
CA LYS A 37 10.20 0.83 -6.80
C LYS A 37 9.40 -0.09 -7.73
N VAL A 38 8.66 -1.05 -7.18
CA VAL A 38 7.82 -1.96 -7.96
C VAL A 38 6.74 -1.19 -8.73
N LEU A 39 6.06 -0.25 -8.07
CA LEU A 39 4.98 0.53 -8.67
C LEU A 39 5.49 1.47 -9.78
N MET A 40 6.70 1.99 -9.65
CA MET A 40 7.36 2.81 -10.67
C MET A 40 7.67 2.00 -11.93
N ILE A 41 8.18 0.78 -11.78
CA ILE A 41 8.41 -0.15 -12.90
C ILE A 41 7.09 -0.46 -13.64
N MET A 42 5.97 -0.49 -12.92
CA MET A 42 4.64 -0.77 -13.48
C MET A 42 3.91 0.46 -14.06
N GLY A 43 4.41 1.70 -13.84
CA GLY A 43 3.81 2.93 -14.37
C GLY A 43 2.41 3.26 -13.82
N LEU A 44 2.16 3.06 -12.52
CA LEU A 44 0.81 3.17 -11.93
C LEU A 44 0.46 4.55 -11.34
N MET A 45 -0.84 4.89 -11.36
CA MET A 45 -1.40 6.12 -10.77
C MET A 45 -1.55 6.04 -9.23
N LEU A 46 -1.53 7.20 -8.55
CA LEU A 46 -1.53 7.36 -7.09
C LEU A 46 -2.55 6.49 -6.34
N VAL A 47 -3.83 6.49 -6.76
CA VAL A 47 -4.88 5.69 -6.10
C VAL A 47 -4.58 4.20 -6.15
N LYS A 48 -4.00 3.71 -7.26
CA LYS A 48 -3.61 2.32 -7.42
C LYS A 48 -2.34 1.96 -6.64
N LYS A 49 -1.47 2.94 -6.37
CA LYS A 49 -0.30 2.76 -5.49
C LYS A 49 -0.74 2.43 -4.06
N VAL A 50 -1.75 3.16 -3.55
CA VAL A 50 -2.29 2.92 -2.20
C VAL A 50 -2.95 1.55 -2.08
N GLU A 51 -3.78 1.14 -3.05
CA GLU A 51 -4.42 -0.18 -3.04
C GLU A 51 -3.38 -1.33 -3.03
N LEU A 52 -2.28 -1.18 -3.78
CA LEU A 52 -1.23 -2.20 -3.86
C LEU A 52 -0.30 -2.20 -2.65
N ALA A 53 0.01 -1.05 -2.05
CA ALA A 53 0.72 -1.02 -0.76
C ALA A 53 -0.13 -1.65 0.36
N ALA A 54 -1.42 -1.35 0.39
CA ALA A 54 -2.35 -1.95 1.35
C ALA A 54 -2.43 -3.49 1.22
N TYR A 55 -2.17 -4.04 0.04
CA TYR A 55 -2.13 -5.49 -0.18
C TYR A 55 -0.98 -6.19 0.58
N GLN A 56 0.12 -5.47 0.81
CA GLN A 56 1.28 -5.96 1.57
C GLN A 56 1.10 -5.83 3.08
N LEU A 57 0.09 -5.08 3.54
CA LEU A 57 -0.20 -4.96 4.96
C LEU A 57 -0.86 -6.24 5.48
N LYS A 58 -0.28 -6.81 6.53
CA LYS A 58 -0.78 -7.97 7.24
C LYS A 58 -0.99 -7.61 8.71
N GLY A 59 -1.63 -8.52 9.46
CA GLY A 59 -1.75 -8.40 10.92
C GLY A 59 -2.24 -7.04 11.40
N VAL A 60 -1.48 -6.41 12.31
CA VAL A 60 -1.83 -5.14 12.95
C VAL A 60 -1.89 -3.99 11.95
N ALA A 61 -0.96 -3.95 11.00
CA ALA A 61 -0.93 -2.91 9.97
C ALA A 61 -2.17 -2.95 9.07
N GLN A 62 -2.68 -4.14 8.74
CA GLN A 62 -3.92 -4.29 7.97
C GLN A 62 -5.14 -3.76 8.74
N ILE A 63 -5.24 -4.10 10.03
CA ILE A 63 -6.32 -3.63 10.90
C ILE A 63 -6.31 -2.10 10.98
N TRP A 64 -5.15 -1.51 11.23
CA TRP A 64 -4.97 -0.06 11.26
C TRP A 64 -5.42 0.61 9.95
N PHE A 65 -5.04 0.05 8.80
CA PHE A 65 -5.40 0.62 7.50
C PHE A 65 -6.92 0.61 7.27
N ASN A 66 -7.61 -0.47 7.67
CA ASN A 66 -9.06 -0.58 7.55
C ASN A 66 -9.78 0.45 8.42
N ILE A 67 -9.37 0.59 9.69
CA ILE A 67 -9.92 1.61 10.60
C ILE A 67 -9.75 3.01 10.00
N ARG A 68 -8.56 3.31 9.46
CA ARG A 68 -8.28 4.60 8.84
C ARG A 68 -9.10 4.84 7.58
N LYS A 69 -9.46 3.79 6.85
CA LYS A 69 -10.32 3.88 5.66
C LYS A 69 -11.79 4.11 6.04
N GLU A 70 -12.28 3.42 7.07
CA GLU A 70 -13.65 3.53 7.58
C GLU A 70 -13.93 4.87 8.27
N GLY A 71 -12.94 5.44 8.96
CA GLY A 71 -13.06 6.73 9.63
C GLY A 71 -13.01 7.96 8.72
N ARG A 72 -12.96 7.81 7.39
CA ARG A 72 -12.88 8.96 6.46
C ARG A 72 -14.28 9.48 6.14
N PRO A 73 -14.49 10.81 6.13
CA PRO A 73 -15.69 11.41 5.58
C PRO A 73 -15.94 10.94 4.13
N GLU A 74 -17.20 10.73 3.78
CA GLU A 74 -17.62 10.20 2.47
C GLU A 74 -17.17 11.09 1.30
N ASP A 75 -16.99 12.39 1.56
CA ASP A 75 -16.52 13.40 0.62
C ASP A 75 -14.98 13.55 0.57
N ALA A 76 -14.23 12.83 1.42
CA ALA A 76 -12.79 13.04 1.59
C ALA A 76 -11.91 12.61 0.39
N GLY A 77 -12.52 12.13 -0.71
CA GLY A 77 -11.82 11.61 -1.88
C GLY A 77 -10.98 10.36 -1.58
N PRO A 78 -10.36 9.72 -2.59
CA PRO A 78 -9.54 8.54 -2.39
C PRO A 78 -8.34 8.83 -1.49
N LEU A 79 -7.84 7.80 -0.80
CA LEU A 79 -6.64 7.96 0.02
C LEU A 79 -5.46 8.21 -0.92
N ASP A 80 -4.75 9.30 -0.68
CA ASP A 80 -3.61 9.72 -1.48
C ASP A 80 -2.32 9.04 -0.98
N TRP A 81 -1.37 8.82 -1.88
CA TRP A 81 -0.09 8.17 -1.59
C TRP A 81 0.75 8.94 -0.57
N GLU A 82 0.80 10.27 -0.67
CA GLU A 82 1.57 11.10 0.26
C GLU A 82 0.94 11.07 1.65
N LYS A 83 -0.40 11.08 1.72
CA LYS A 83 -1.13 10.90 2.99
C LYS A 83 -0.88 9.53 3.61
N LEU A 84 -0.73 8.48 2.80
CA LEU A 84 -0.37 7.15 3.29
C LEU A 84 1.04 7.16 3.89
N LYS A 85 2.04 7.73 3.20
CA LYS A 85 3.42 7.81 3.71
C LYS A 85 3.50 8.55 5.04
N VAL A 86 2.87 9.73 5.14
CA VAL A 86 2.82 10.53 6.39
C VAL A 86 2.11 9.79 7.52
N ALA A 87 1.24 8.84 7.20
CA ALA A 87 0.54 8.04 8.18
C ALA A 87 1.36 6.83 8.67
N PHE A 88 2.31 6.38 7.86
CA PHE A 88 3.07 5.15 8.02
C PHE A 88 4.46 5.38 8.61
N LEU A 89 5.06 6.53 8.30
CA LEU A 89 6.37 7.02 8.74
C LEU A 89 6.19 8.05 9.85
#